data_AF-A0A517DXA9-F1
#
_entry.id   AF-A0A517DXA9-F1
#
_cell.length_a   1.000
_cell.length_b   1.000
_cell.length_c   1.000
_cell.angle_alpha   90.00
_cell.angle_beta   90.00
_cell.angle_gamma   90.00
#
_symmetry.space_group_name_H-M   'P 1'
#
loop_
_entity.id
_entity.type
_entity.pdbx_description
1 polymer ?
#
loop_
_entity_poly.entity_id
_entity_poly.type
_entity_poly.pdbx_seq_one_letter_code
_entity_poly.pdbx_strand_id
1 'polypeptide(L)'
;MSDGRIEVRLLPKGCGPQHGAPVHIAYVDVGEFAQAGLALDEGLQSIAKHVHSPVAINVFDMEHAYTTTSDGLCVAGAIVAFAAADGGKIHPEFGRLFCKEREVTPATFVREPHLKLGYARFPGRKLFIGPDPLQKIVPLHNVAISGRVVNNNSGTEVMDCVTMEEMLVPILGQLQILRDQDILWGSTGKEISVGIGCTIVEDYSRSQQFLQCKPGDTAHSSGVYAQTLKARLPCIVAPKEVLATAILDALDFGLRPAAELGCSPAVLQVAAAYGVELNAHNITPAARLELAAIGINVDTLAQSGPALSREQIIRQADTIIPGVENAARIKSEQVIEKIRIKV
;
A
#
# COMPACT_ATOMS: atom_id res chain seq x y z
N MET A 1 -4.10 -20.88 -29.11
CA MET A 1 -3.79 -19.56 -29.71
C MET A 1 -4.32 -18.55 -28.72
N SER A 2 -3.44 -17.77 -28.08
CA SER A 2 -3.86 -16.67 -27.20
C SER A 2 -4.68 -15.68 -28.04
N ASP A 3 -5.73 -15.10 -27.47
CA ASP A 3 -6.62 -14.18 -28.19
C ASP A 3 -5.99 -12.79 -28.42
N GLY A 4 -4.70 -12.63 -28.07
CA GLY A 4 -3.93 -11.40 -28.25
C GLY A 4 -4.53 -10.23 -27.49
N ARG A 5 -5.08 -10.48 -26.29
CA ARG A 5 -5.70 -9.46 -25.46
C ARG A 5 -5.21 -9.54 -24.03
N ILE A 6 -5.23 -8.39 -23.36
CA ILE A 6 -5.00 -8.25 -21.93
C ILE A 6 -6.20 -7.54 -21.31
N GLU A 7 -6.67 -8.02 -20.17
CA GLU A 7 -7.69 -7.35 -19.37
C GLU A 7 -7.05 -6.40 -18.35
N VAL A 8 -7.52 -5.16 -18.33
CA VAL A 8 -7.02 -4.11 -17.44
C VAL A 8 -8.19 -3.51 -16.68
N ARG A 9 -8.00 -3.34 -15.37
CA ARG A 9 -8.91 -2.61 -14.49
C ARG A 9 -8.48 -1.15 -14.47
N LEU A 10 -9.25 -0.27 -15.10
CA LEU A 10 -8.94 1.15 -15.25
C LEU A 10 -9.82 1.99 -14.34
N LEU A 11 -9.20 2.79 -13.48
CA LEU A 11 -9.86 3.91 -12.81
C LEU A 11 -9.73 5.16 -13.68
N PRO A 12 -10.84 5.75 -14.18
CA PRO A 12 -10.77 6.96 -14.99
C PRO A 12 -10.33 8.18 -14.18
N LYS A 13 -9.53 9.07 -14.80
CA LYS A 13 -9.24 10.40 -14.26
C LYS A 13 -10.56 11.13 -13.92
N GLY A 14 -10.60 11.81 -12.78
CA GLY A 14 -11.76 12.55 -12.30
C GLY A 14 -12.87 11.70 -11.69
N CYS A 15 -12.75 10.37 -11.68
CA CYS A 15 -13.70 9.51 -10.97
C CYS A 15 -13.48 9.63 -9.46
N GLY A 16 -14.55 9.77 -8.67
CA GLY A 16 -14.51 9.78 -7.20
C GLY A 16 -14.93 11.10 -6.54
N PRO A 17 -14.97 11.15 -5.19
CA PRO A 17 -15.27 12.36 -4.42
C PRO A 17 -14.21 13.46 -4.61
N GLN A 18 -14.62 14.71 -4.33
CA GLN A 18 -13.80 15.93 -4.52
C GLN A 18 -13.34 16.09 -5.98
N HIS A 19 -12.03 16.06 -6.24
CA HIS A 19 -11.44 16.17 -7.58
C HIS A 19 -11.30 14.80 -8.28
N GLY A 20 -11.66 13.70 -7.59
CA GLY A 20 -11.52 12.34 -8.08
C GLY A 20 -10.06 11.90 -8.22
N ALA A 21 -9.82 10.86 -9.03
CA ALA A 21 -8.47 10.41 -9.36
C ALA A 21 -7.73 11.47 -10.20
N PRO A 22 -6.50 11.91 -9.82
CA PRO A 22 -5.80 12.99 -10.50
C PRO A 22 -5.34 12.61 -11.92
N VAL A 23 -5.14 11.32 -12.15
CA VAL A 23 -4.75 10.70 -13.41
C VAL A 23 -5.56 9.40 -13.58
N HIS A 24 -5.54 8.79 -14.77
CA HIS A 24 -6.03 7.43 -14.89
C HIS A 24 -5.13 6.48 -14.07
N ILE A 25 -5.69 5.42 -13.50
CA ILE A 25 -4.91 4.38 -12.82
C ILE A 25 -5.28 3.03 -13.41
N ALA A 26 -4.31 2.34 -14.01
CA ALA A 26 -4.47 1.01 -14.57
C ALA A 26 -3.90 -0.03 -13.61
N TYR A 27 -4.72 -1.01 -13.24
CA TYR A 27 -4.34 -2.19 -12.47
C TYR A 27 -4.43 -3.41 -13.37
N VAL A 28 -3.39 -4.24 -13.39
CA VAL A 28 -3.31 -5.42 -14.25
C VAL A 28 -2.59 -6.55 -13.55
N ASP A 29 -3.07 -7.78 -13.75
CA ASP A 29 -2.37 -8.99 -13.32
C ASP A 29 -1.30 -9.35 -14.38
N VAL A 30 -0.09 -9.67 -13.94
CA VAL A 30 1.00 -10.13 -14.80
C VAL A 30 0.63 -11.41 -15.57
N GLY A 31 -0.30 -12.20 -15.04
CA GLY A 31 -0.88 -13.35 -15.73
C GLY A 31 -1.50 -12.98 -17.08
N GLU A 32 -2.07 -11.78 -17.22
CA GLU A 32 -2.62 -11.28 -18.49
C GLU A 32 -1.51 -11.13 -19.55
N PHE A 33 -0.34 -10.61 -19.15
CA PHE A 33 0.80 -10.46 -20.05
C PHE A 33 1.36 -11.83 -20.44
N ALA A 34 1.48 -12.75 -19.48
CA ALA A 34 1.98 -14.09 -19.73
C ALA A 34 1.06 -14.86 -20.70
N GLN A 35 -0.26 -14.77 -20.53
CA GLN A 35 -1.25 -15.39 -21.42
C GLN A 35 -1.20 -14.81 -22.83
N ALA A 36 -0.95 -13.51 -22.95
CA ALA A 36 -0.78 -12.83 -24.23
C ALA A 36 0.61 -13.03 -24.87
N GLY A 37 1.57 -13.64 -24.15
CA GLY A 37 2.93 -13.84 -24.63
C GLY A 37 3.78 -12.56 -24.66
N LEU A 38 3.48 -11.59 -23.79
CA LEU A 38 4.17 -10.31 -23.71
C LEU A 38 5.20 -10.29 -22.58
N ALA A 39 6.34 -9.64 -22.83
CA ALA A 39 7.21 -9.19 -21.76
C ALA A 39 6.54 -8.05 -20.96
N LEU A 40 6.97 -7.85 -19.71
CA LEU A 40 6.45 -6.77 -18.85
C LEU A 40 6.47 -5.41 -19.54
N ASP A 41 7.58 -5.08 -20.21
CA ASP A 41 7.71 -3.78 -20.85
C ASP A 41 6.76 -3.59 -22.04
N GLU A 42 6.53 -4.65 -22.80
CA GLU A 42 5.60 -4.64 -23.92
C GLU A 42 4.16 -4.46 -23.44
N GLY A 43 3.80 -5.14 -22.33
CA GLY A 43 2.52 -4.95 -21.66
C GLY A 43 2.30 -3.51 -21.20
N LEU A 44 3.28 -2.90 -20.53
CA LEU A 44 3.23 -1.49 -20.10
C LEU A 44 3.03 -0.55 -21.29
N GLN A 45 3.80 -0.74 -22.37
CA GLN A 45 3.70 0.09 -23.58
C GLN A 45 2.34 -0.06 -24.28
N SER A 46 1.76 -1.26 -24.29
CA SER A 46 0.43 -1.51 -24.84
C SER A 46 -0.66 -0.77 -24.07
N ILE A 47 -0.60 -0.79 -22.73
CA ILE A 47 -1.53 -0.04 -21.87
C ILE A 47 -1.38 1.46 -22.13
N ALA A 48 -0.15 1.98 -22.11
CA ALA A 48 0.13 3.39 -22.36
C ALA A 48 -0.47 3.85 -23.70
N LYS A 49 -0.16 3.13 -24.80
CA LYS A 49 -0.65 3.45 -26.15
C LYS A 49 -2.18 3.42 -26.24
N HIS A 50 -2.83 2.46 -25.60
CA HIS A 50 -4.29 2.35 -25.61
C HIS A 50 -4.97 3.50 -24.87
N VAL A 51 -4.50 3.81 -23.66
CA VAL A 51 -5.11 4.87 -22.83
C VAL A 51 -4.84 6.26 -23.43
N HIS A 52 -3.66 6.46 -24.04
CA HIS A 52 -3.27 7.68 -24.76
C HIS A 52 -3.50 9.00 -23.98
N SER A 53 -3.44 8.93 -22.65
CA SER A 53 -3.80 9.96 -21.67
C SER A 53 -2.90 9.79 -20.43
N PRO A 54 -2.83 10.75 -19.48
CA PRO A 54 -2.09 10.57 -18.23
C PRO A 54 -2.57 9.33 -17.46
N VAL A 55 -1.72 8.31 -17.35
CA VAL A 55 -2.02 7.07 -16.65
C VAL A 55 -0.85 6.59 -15.78
N ALA A 56 -1.16 6.26 -14.53
CA ALA A 56 -0.31 5.44 -13.67
C ALA A 56 -0.67 3.97 -13.89
N ILE A 57 0.32 3.10 -14.08
CA ILE A 57 0.11 1.67 -14.36
C ILE A 57 0.77 0.86 -13.26
N ASN A 58 0.01 -0.02 -12.59
CA ASN A 58 0.50 -0.91 -11.55
C ASN A 58 0.25 -2.37 -11.98
N VAL A 59 1.33 -3.12 -12.12
CA VAL A 59 1.32 -4.53 -12.52
C VAL A 59 1.49 -5.40 -11.28
N PHE A 60 0.58 -6.33 -11.07
CA PHE A 60 0.55 -7.21 -9.91
C PHE A 60 0.83 -8.65 -10.30
N ASP A 61 1.57 -9.38 -9.46
CA ASP A 61 1.52 -10.84 -9.44
C ASP A 61 0.57 -11.25 -8.32
N MET A 62 -0.62 -11.73 -8.66
CA MET A 62 -1.66 -12.10 -7.69
C MET A 62 -1.52 -13.54 -7.20
N GLU A 63 -0.92 -14.41 -8.01
CA GLU A 63 -0.91 -15.85 -7.81
C GLU A 63 0.36 -16.32 -7.09
N HIS A 64 1.52 -15.85 -7.54
CA HIS A 64 2.82 -16.37 -7.15
C HIS A 64 3.60 -15.41 -6.23
N ALA A 65 3.05 -14.26 -5.90
CA ALA A 65 3.71 -13.29 -5.04
C ALA A 65 2.94 -12.95 -3.74
N TYR A 66 3.70 -12.37 -2.81
CA TYR A 66 3.21 -11.70 -1.62
C TYR A 66 4.04 -10.44 -1.35
N THR A 67 3.51 -9.53 -0.54
CA THR A 67 4.15 -8.26 -0.19
C THR A 67 3.86 -7.89 1.26
N THR A 68 4.33 -6.72 1.68
CA THR A 68 4.13 -6.15 3.00
C THR A 68 3.43 -4.80 2.93
N THR A 69 2.55 -4.53 3.90
CA THR A 69 2.02 -3.16 4.13
C THR A 69 3.07 -2.31 4.85
N SER A 70 2.84 -1.01 4.97
CA SER A 70 3.79 -0.09 5.62
C SER A 70 3.88 -0.36 7.13
N ASP A 71 2.87 -1.04 7.67
CA ASP A 71 2.78 -1.50 9.06
C ASP A 71 3.48 -2.85 9.29
N GLY A 72 3.97 -3.50 8.24
CA GLY A 72 4.63 -4.80 8.31
C GLY A 72 3.72 -6.01 8.20
N LEU A 73 2.49 -5.82 7.71
CA LEU A 73 1.56 -6.92 7.52
C LEU A 73 1.87 -7.64 6.20
N CYS A 74 2.12 -8.94 6.25
CA CYS A 74 2.33 -9.75 5.03
C CYS A 74 0.99 -10.12 4.37
N VAL A 75 0.83 -9.80 3.09
CA VAL A 75 -0.43 -9.99 2.34
C VAL A 75 -0.17 -10.64 0.97
N ALA A 76 -1.13 -11.45 0.52
CA ALA A 76 -1.05 -12.14 -0.78
C ALA A 76 -1.28 -11.18 -1.96
N GLY A 77 -0.47 -11.34 -3.00
CA GLY A 77 -0.40 -10.46 -4.17
C GLY A 77 0.61 -9.33 -3.97
N ALA A 78 1.34 -8.96 -5.02
CA ALA A 78 2.36 -7.91 -4.94
C ALA A 78 2.48 -7.10 -6.24
N ILE A 79 2.87 -5.83 -6.13
CA ILE A 79 3.25 -5.03 -7.29
C ILE A 79 4.63 -5.48 -7.76
N VAL A 80 4.73 -5.94 -9.01
CA VAL A 80 5.97 -6.42 -9.63
C VAL A 80 6.57 -5.40 -10.61
N ALA A 81 5.77 -4.46 -11.10
CA ALA A 81 6.23 -3.33 -11.89
C ALA A 81 5.25 -2.17 -11.76
N PHE A 82 5.74 -0.95 -11.92
CA PHE A 82 4.90 0.24 -11.98
C PHE A 82 5.46 1.26 -12.97
N ALA A 83 4.57 1.99 -13.61
CA ALA A 83 4.92 2.97 -14.64
C ALA A 83 4.03 4.21 -14.57
N ALA A 84 4.52 5.25 -15.23
CA ALA A 84 3.81 6.48 -15.54
C ALA A 84 3.82 6.64 -17.06
N ALA A 85 2.71 7.07 -17.65
CA ALA A 85 2.62 7.34 -19.08
C ALA A 85 1.77 8.57 -19.36
N ASP A 86 2.08 9.26 -20.46
CA ASP A 86 1.29 10.38 -20.97
C ASP A 86 1.36 10.42 -22.50
N GLY A 87 0.25 10.77 -23.16
CA GLY A 87 0.17 10.83 -24.62
C GLY A 87 0.57 9.51 -25.33
N GLY A 88 0.32 8.38 -24.68
CA GLY A 88 0.68 7.06 -25.21
C GLY A 88 2.15 6.69 -25.09
N LYS A 89 2.93 7.41 -24.28
CA LYS A 89 4.38 7.23 -24.14
C LYS A 89 4.78 7.07 -22.69
N ILE A 90 5.75 6.20 -22.47
CA ILE A 90 6.47 6.04 -21.20
C ILE A 90 7.86 6.64 -21.41
N HIS A 91 8.29 7.51 -20.51
CA HIS A 91 9.65 8.05 -20.54
C HIS A 91 10.67 6.90 -20.42
N PRO A 92 11.67 6.81 -21.31
CA PRO A 92 12.57 5.65 -21.37
C PRO A 92 13.36 5.43 -20.06
N GLU A 93 13.81 6.51 -19.43
CA GLU A 93 14.63 6.47 -18.22
C GLU A 93 13.82 6.49 -16.91
N PHE A 94 12.84 7.39 -16.80
CA PHE A 94 12.12 7.63 -15.55
C PHE A 94 10.71 7.03 -15.52
N GLY A 95 10.18 6.56 -16.65
CA GLY A 95 8.75 6.27 -16.78
C GLY A 95 8.31 4.93 -16.21
N ARG A 96 9.23 4.08 -15.77
CA ARG A 96 8.92 2.73 -15.28
C ARG A 96 10.00 2.21 -14.35
N LEU A 97 9.59 1.39 -13.39
CA LEU A 97 10.47 0.66 -12.49
C LEU A 97 9.93 -0.76 -12.29
N PHE A 98 10.85 -1.71 -12.10
CA PHE A 98 10.55 -3.12 -11.86
C PHE A 98 10.90 -3.47 -10.42
N CYS A 99 9.96 -4.07 -9.70
CA CYS A 99 10.18 -4.54 -8.34
C CYS A 99 11.12 -5.73 -8.35
N LYS A 100 12.05 -5.77 -7.39
CA LYS A 100 13.01 -6.86 -7.26
C LYS A 100 12.42 -7.97 -6.39
N GLU A 101 12.54 -9.21 -6.85
CA GLU A 101 12.32 -10.36 -5.99
C GLU A 101 13.32 -10.33 -4.83
N ARG A 102 12.81 -10.41 -3.59
CA ARG A 102 13.63 -10.50 -2.39
C ARG A 102 13.67 -11.93 -1.92
N GLU A 103 14.86 -12.51 -1.87
CA GLU A 103 15.06 -13.80 -1.23
C GLU A 103 14.88 -13.65 0.29
N VAL A 104 13.96 -14.44 0.85
CA VAL A 104 13.69 -14.48 2.29
C VAL A 104 14.29 -15.76 2.86
N THR A 105 15.27 -15.59 3.74
CA THR A 105 15.93 -16.70 4.43
C THR A 105 15.70 -16.57 5.93
N PRO A 106 15.92 -17.64 6.72
CA PRO A 106 15.88 -17.55 8.17
C PRO A 106 16.78 -16.45 8.77
N ALA A 107 17.89 -16.11 8.11
CA ALA A 107 18.77 -15.02 8.54
C ALA A 107 18.12 -13.63 8.37
N THR A 108 17.24 -13.45 7.38
CA THR A 108 16.49 -12.21 7.16
C THR A 108 15.66 -11.83 8.38
N PHE A 109 15.13 -12.81 9.11
CA PHE A 109 14.23 -12.60 10.24
C PHE A 109 14.89 -11.96 11.47
N VAL A 110 16.21 -11.91 11.52
CA VAL A 110 16.93 -11.18 12.58
C VAL A 110 16.75 -9.67 12.40
N ARG A 111 16.71 -9.20 11.14
CA ARG A 111 16.55 -7.79 10.80
C ARG A 111 15.09 -7.41 10.55
N GLU A 112 14.32 -8.30 9.93
CA GLU A 112 12.94 -8.08 9.49
C GLU A 112 12.05 -9.22 10.00
N PRO A 113 11.77 -9.26 11.32
CA PRO A 113 11.09 -10.38 11.96
C PRO A 113 9.63 -10.57 11.51
N HIS A 114 8.97 -9.52 11.02
CA HIS A 114 7.61 -9.60 10.49
C HIS A 114 7.50 -10.51 9.25
N LEU A 115 8.59 -10.65 8.48
CA LEU A 115 8.63 -11.51 7.30
C LEU A 115 8.48 -13.00 7.63
N LYS A 116 8.65 -13.41 8.90
CA LYS A 116 8.34 -14.78 9.35
C LYS A 116 6.91 -15.19 9.03
N LEU A 117 5.95 -14.26 9.19
CA LEU A 117 4.55 -14.51 8.88
C LEU A 117 4.38 -14.83 7.39
N GLY A 118 4.95 -14.00 6.51
CA GLY A 118 4.88 -14.20 5.06
C GLY A 118 5.52 -15.52 4.63
N TYR A 119 6.71 -15.83 5.16
CA TYR A 119 7.41 -17.08 4.89
C TYR A 119 6.60 -18.32 5.29
N ALA A 120 5.94 -18.28 6.46
CA ALA A 120 5.11 -19.39 6.93
C ALA A 120 3.77 -19.49 6.18
N ARG A 121 3.15 -18.36 5.85
CA ARG A 121 1.79 -18.29 5.29
C ARG A 121 1.75 -18.48 3.78
N PHE A 122 2.82 -18.11 3.07
CA PHE A 122 2.87 -18.11 1.61
C PHE A 122 4.00 -19.00 1.08
N PRO A 123 3.98 -20.31 1.38
CA PRO A 123 5.04 -21.21 0.96
C PRO A 123 5.15 -21.23 -0.58
N GLY A 124 6.37 -21.05 -1.08
CA GLY A 124 6.67 -21.05 -2.52
C GLY A 124 6.32 -19.75 -3.25
N ARG A 125 5.72 -18.75 -2.58
CA ARG A 125 5.50 -17.43 -3.17
C ARG A 125 6.72 -16.52 -3.02
N LYS A 126 6.88 -15.61 -3.96
CA LYS A 126 7.98 -14.65 -4.03
C LYS A 126 7.62 -13.35 -3.31
N LEU A 127 8.58 -12.80 -2.55
CA LEU A 127 8.42 -11.49 -1.91
C LEU A 127 8.81 -10.38 -2.89
N PHE A 128 7.88 -9.46 -3.15
CA PHE A 128 8.18 -8.19 -3.82
C PHE A 128 7.73 -7.04 -2.93
N ILE A 129 8.60 -6.05 -2.74
CA ILE A 129 8.31 -4.87 -1.92
C ILE A 129 8.57 -3.61 -2.73
N GLY A 130 9.83 -3.33 -3.07
CA GLY A 130 10.24 -2.17 -3.85
C GLY A 130 11.09 -2.51 -5.08
N PRO A 131 11.41 -1.50 -5.91
CA PRO A 131 12.33 -1.62 -7.04
C PRO A 131 13.77 -1.90 -6.63
N ASP A 132 14.54 -2.51 -7.53
CA ASP A 132 15.98 -2.70 -7.33
C ASP A 132 16.67 -1.32 -7.27
N PRO A 133 17.32 -0.96 -6.15
CA PRO A 133 18.01 0.32 -5.99
C PRO A 133 19.10 0.56 -7.02
N LEU A 134 19.73 -0.53 -7.51
CA LEU A 134 20.76 -0.44 -8.54
C LEU A 134 20.19 -0.05 -9.91
N GLN A 135 18.88 -0.21 -10.09
CA GLN A 135 18.16 0.15 -11.31
C GLN A 135 17.41 1.47 -11.19
N LYS A 136 17.42 2.10 -10.01
CA LYS A 136 16.78 3.39 -9.78
C LYS A 136 17.71 4.53 -10.18
N ILE A 137 17.19 5.44 -10.99
CA ILE A 137 17.87 6.71 -11.29
C ILE A 137 17.56 7.75 -10.22
N VAL A 138 16.31 7.80 -9.74
CA VAL A 138 15.92 8.67 -8.62
C VAL A 138 16.26 7.95 -7.32
N PRO A 139 17.24 8.42 -6.54
CA PRO A 139 17.68 7.69 -5.36
C PRO A 139 16.58 7.72 -4.30
N LEU A 140 16.12 8.90 -3.86
CA LEU A 140 15.31 9.00 -2.66
C LEU A 140 13.94 8.28 -2.73
N HIS A 141 13.21 8.44 -3.84
CA HIS A 141 11.83 7.94 -3.97
C HIS A 141 11.72 6.76 -4.94
N ASN A 142 10.82 5.83 -4.66
CA ASN A 142 10.46 4.76 -5.59
C ASN A 142 9.39 5.28 -6.56
N VAL A 143 9.85 6.05 -7.55
CA VAL A 143 8.99 6.88 -8.39
C VAL A 143 9.22 6.63 -9.88
N ALA A 144 8.12 6.54 -10.63
CA ALA A 144 8.09 6.59 -12.07
C ALA A 144 7.43 7.90 -12.53
N ILE A 145 8.03 8.61 -13.49
CA ILE A 145 7.58 9.92 -13.96
C ILE A 145 7.53 9.94 -15.49
N SER A 146 6.42 10.39 -16.06
CA SER A 146 6.28 10.61 -17.51
C SER A 146 5.23 11.66 -17.80
N GLY A 147 5.62 12.72 -18.52
CA GLY A 147 4.73 13.84 -18.81
C GLY A 147 4.13 14.41 -17.54
N ARG A 148 2.80 14.43 -17.46
CA ARG A 148 2.04 14.91 -16.29
C ARG A 148 2.00 13.92 -15.12
N VAL A 149 2.35 12.67 -15.32
CA VAL A 149 2.09 11.60 -14.34
C VAL A 149 3.30 11.34 -13.46
N VAL A 150 3.04 11.25 -12.15
CA VAL A 150 3.95 10.70 -11.16
C VAL A 150 3.28 9.49 -10.51
N ASN A 151 3.92 8.33 -10.60
CA ASN A 151 3.52 7.10 -9.92
C ASN A 151 4.59 6.76 -8.87
N ASN A 152 4.29 7.05 -7.61
CA ASN A 152 5.23 7.10 -6.50
C ASN A 152 5.00 5.98 -5.46
N ASN A 153 5.99 5.80 -4.59
CA ASN A 153 6.02 4.82 -3.51
C ASN A 153 5.65 3.41 -3.99
N SER A 154 6.21 3.04 -5.15
CA SER A 154 6.00 1.73 -5.78
C SER A 154 4.53 1.45 -6.13
N GLY A 155 3.82 2.44 -6.68
CA GLY A 155 2.45 2.25 -7.13
C GLY A 155 1.38 2.64 -6.12
N THR A 156 1.73 3.12 -4.93
CA THR A 156 0.74 3.41 -3.87
C THR A 156 0.35 4.87 -3.73
N GLU A 157 0.98 5.74 -4.51
CA GLU A 157 0.70 7.17 -4.56
C GLU A 157 0.73 7.65 -6.00
N VAL A 158 -0.30 8.36 -6.45
CA VAL A 158 -0.36 8.87 -7.82
C VAL A 158 -0.61 10.37 -7.80
N MET A 159 0.02 11.08 -8.71
CA MET A 159 -0.05 12.54 -8.76
C MET A 159 -0.04 13.03 -10.21
N ASP A 160 -0.79 14.11 -10.44
CA ASP A 160 -0.63 14.96 -11.63
C ASP A 160 0.32 16.12 -11.28
N CYS A 161 1.50 16.16 -11.89
CA CYS A 161 2.53 17.14 -11.57
C CYS A 161 2.22 18.55 -12.10
N VAL A 162 1.18 18.71 -12.91
CA VAL A 162 0.73 20.03 -13.40
C VAL A 162 -0.34 20.60 -12.47
N THR A 163 -1.34 19.80 -12.08
CA THR A 163 -2.38 20.27 -11.15
C THR A 163 -1.95 20.20 -9.69
N MET A 164 -0.86 19.48 -9.40
CA MET A 164 -0.39 19.16 -8.04
C MET A 164 -1.39 18.37 -7.20
N GLU A 165 -2.37 17.74 -7.86
CA GLU A 165 -3.32 16.85 -7.21
C GLU A 165 -2.69 15.48 -6.99
N GLU A 166 -2.85 14.94 -5.78
CA GLU A 166 -2.29 13.64 -5.35
C GLU A 166 -3.41 12.75 -4.79
N MET A 167 -3.28 11.44 -4.96
CA MET A 167 -4.17 10.43 -4.40
C MET A 167 -3.37 9.27 -3.81
N LEU A 168 -3.83 8.74 -2.67
CA LEU A 168 -3.28 7.50 -2.10
C LEU A 168 -4.09 6.28 -2.56
N VAL A 169 -3.37 5.25 -2.99
CA VAL A 169 -3.93 3.95 -3.32
C VAL A 169 -3.16 2.86 -2.57
N PRO A 170 -3.33 2.71 -1.24
CA PRO A 170 -2.64 1.68 -0.48
C PRO A 170 -2.89 0.27 -1.03
N ILE A 171 -1.88 -0.59 -0.89
CA ILE A 171 -1.82 -1.91 -1.52
C ILE A 171 -3.08 -2.77 -1.29
N LEU A 172 -3.63 -2.76 -0.08
CA LEU A 172 -4.84 -3.53 0.24
C LEU A 172 -6.05 -3.08 -0.58
N GLY A 173 -6.21 -1.77 -0.82
CA GLY A 173 -7.29 -1.25 -1.68
C GLY A 173 -7.12 -1.68 -3.13
N GLN A 174 -5.89 -1.68 -3.64
CA GLN A 174 -5.58 -2.15 -5.00
C GLN A 174 -5.85 -3.67 -5.15
N LEU A 175 -5.52 -4.46 -4.12
CA LEU A 175 -5.83 -5.89 -4.09
C LEU A 175 -7.34 -6.17 -4.09
N GLN A 176 -8.14 -5.34 -3.40
CA GLN A 176 -9.61 -5.42 -3.48
C GLN A 176 -10.11 -5.14 -4.90
N ILE A 177 -9.54 -4.14 -5.59
CA ILE A 177 -9.88 -3.83 -6.99
C ILE A 177 -9.58 -5.03 -7.90
N LEU A 178 -8.39 -5.62 -7.80
CA LEU A 178 -8.02 -6.78 -8.62
C LEU A 178 -8.86 -8.04 -8.33
N ARG A 179 -9.48 -8.11 -7.15
CA ARG A 179 -10.39 -9.19 -6.75
C ARG A 179 -11.85 -8.88 -7.03
N ASP A 180 -12.16 -7.72 -7.62
CA ASP A 180 -13.52 -7.23 -7.86
C ASP A 180 -14.36 -7.16 -6.57
N GLN A 181 -13.71 -6.78 -5.46
CA GLN A 181 -14.32 -6.68 -4.14
C GLN A 181 -14.63 -5.23 -3.76
N ASP A 182 -15.35 -5.06 -2.64
CA ASP A 182 -15.65 -3.75 -2.08
C ASP A 182 -14.37 -3.00 -1.69
N ILE A 183 -14.42 -1.68 -1.87
CA ILE A 183 -13.42 -0.71 -1.44
C ILE A 183 -14.06 0.35 -0.54
N LEU A 184 -13.24 1.05 0.24
CA LEU A 184 -13.61 2.30 0.88
C LEU A 184 -12.96 3.45 0.11
N TRP A 185 -13.76 4.42 -0.29
CA TRP A 185 -13.29 5.62 -0.96
C TRP A 185 -13.66 6.85 -0.14
N GLY A 186 -12.64 7.58 0.32
CA GLY A 186 -12.81 8.80 1.10
C GLY A 186 -11.59 9.69 1.04
N SER A 187 -11.43 10.52 2.06
CA SER A 187 -10.21 11.30 2.29
C SER A 187 -9.38 10.62 3.37
N THR A 188 -8.06 10.71 3.27
CA THR A 188 -7.11 10.09 4.22
C THR A 188 -7.36 10.38 5.69
N GLY A 189 -7.78 11.62 6.02
CA GLY A 189 -7.86 12.07 7.41
C GLY A 189 -6.47 12.19 8.04
N LYS A 190 -6.42 12.41 9.35
CA LYS A 190 -5.15 12.66 10.05
C LYS A 190 -4.41 11.37 10.41
N GLU A 191 -5.11 10.25 10.43
CA GLU A 191 -4.70 9.01 11.11
C GLU A 191 -4.14 7.93 10.20
N ILE A 192 -4.20 8.10 8.88
CA ILE A 192 -3.66 7.09 7.96
C ILE A 192 -2.14 6.97 8.13
N SER A 193 -1.62 5.74 8.20
CA SER A 193 -0.20 5.44 8.46
C SER A 193 0.77 6.11 7.47
N VAL A 194 0.37 6.38 6.22
CA VAL A 194 1.25 7.09 5.28
C VAL A 194 1.34 8.60 5.59
N GLY A 195 0.44 9.15 6.41
CA GLY A 195 0.55 10.50 6.98
C GLY A 195 1.29 10.52 8.33
N ILE A 196 1.12 9.47 9.14
CA ILE A 196 1.81 9.28 10.42
C ILE A 196 2.89 8.23 10.22
N GLY A 197 4.14 8.66 10.04
CA GLY A 197 5.27 7.85 9.54
C GLY A 197 5.67 6.62 10.37
N CYS A 198 4.85 6.21 11.33
CA CYS A 198 4.88 4.93 12.05
C CYS A 198 4.82 3.74 11.08
N THR A 199 5.99 3.39 10.57
CA THR A 199 6.23 2.33 9.59
C THR A 199 7.23 1.32 10.14
N ILE A 200 7.47 0.24 9.42
CA ILE A 200 8.45 -0.78 9.78
C ILE A 200 9.75 -0.67 8.99
N VAL A 201 10.77 -1.34 9.52
CA VAL A 201 12.07 -1.54 8.88
C VAL A 201 11.90 -2.55 7.77
N GLU A 202 12.20 -2.16 6.53
CA GLU A 202 12.41 -3.13 5.46
C GLU A 202 13.56 -2.69 4.59
N ASP A 203 14.39 -3.65 4.21
CA ASP A 203 15.44 -3.37 3.24
C ASP A 203 14.76 -3.14 1.89
N TYR A 204 14.96 -1.97 1.30
CA TYR A 204 14.32 -1.60 0.04
C TYR A 204 12.79 -1.69 0.11
N SER A 205 12.22 -1.00 1.10
CA SER A 205 10.77 -0.88 1.30
C SER A 205 10.09 -0.14 0.15
N ARG A 206 8.75 -0.11 0.14
CA ARG A 206 7.96 0.62 -0.87
C ARG A 206 8.23 2.12 -0.89
N SER A 207 8.62 2.71 0.23
CA SER A 207 8.87 4.15 0.38
C SER A 207 10.32 4.51 0.72
N GLN A 208 11.13 3.58 1.23
CA GLN A 208 12.49 3.85 1.71
C GLN A 208 13.51 2.92 1.06
N GLN A 209 14.66 3.48 0.70
CA GLN A 209 15.76 2.69 0.15
C GLN A 209 16.56 1.92 1.19
N PHE A 210 16.61 2.37 2.44
CA PHE A 210 17.43 1.72 3.45
C PHE A 210 16.66 1.61 4.75
N LEU A 211 17.14 0.76 5.65
CA LEU A 211 16.62 0.68 7.02
C LEU A 211 16.82 2.02 7.74
N GLN A 212 15.85 2.92 7.65
CA GLN A 212 15.92 4.24 8.30
C GLN A 212 15.13 4.29 9.61
N CYS A 213 14.16 3.38 9.80
CA CYS A 213 13.27 3.37 10.94
C CYS A 213 13.22 1.97 11.56
N LYS A 214 13.14 1.88 12.90
CA LYS A 214 12.89 0.61 13.61
C LYS A 214 11.40 0.46 13.97
N PRO A 215 10.89 -0.74 14.34
CA PRO A 215 9.53 -0.86 14.87
C PRO A 215 9.38 0.05 16.10
N GLY A 216 8.28 0.79 16.17
CA GLY A 216 8.06 1.81 17.20
C GLY A 216 8.59 3.21 16.85
N ASP A 217 9.19 3.40 15.67
CA ASP A 217 9.69 4.70 15.22
C ASP A 217 8.74 5.40 14.24
N THR A 218 9.09 6.63 13.84
CA THR A 218 8.42 7.37 12.75
C THR A 218 9.39 7.83 11.66
N ALA A 219 9.02 7.59 10.41
CA ALA A 219 9.73 8.02 9.22
C ALA A 219 9.67 9.52 8.94
N HIS A 220 8.67 10.22 9.47
CA HIS A 220 8.50 11.65 9.19
C HIS A 220 9.22 12.54 10.20
N SER A 221 9.25 12.11 11.47
CA SER A 221 9.77 12.91 12.59
C SER A 221 9.24 14.36 12.57
N SER A 222 7.97 14.52 12.19
CA SER A 222 7.31 15.80 11.96
C SER A 222 6.54 16.32 13.17
N GLY A 223 6.48 15.53 14.25
CA GLY A 223 5.81 15.88 15.49
C GLY A 223 4.35 16.27 15.26
N VAL A 224 3.93 17.42 15.79
CA VAL A 224 2.53 17.86 15.69
C VAL A 224 2.04 18.10 14.26
N TYR A 225 2.94 18.31 13.30
CA TYR A 225 2.58 18.54 11.90
C TYR A 225 2.22 17.25 11.16
N ALA A 226 2.55 16.08 11.69
CA ALA A 226 2.20 14.79 11.08
C ALA A 226 0.68 14.68 10.84
N GLN A 227 -0.14 15.24 11.73
CA GLN A 227 -1.60 15.27 11.59
C GLN A 227 -2.10 16.05 10.35
N THR A 228 -1.25 16.89 9.75
CA THR A 228 -1.59 17.71 8.58
C THR A 228 -1.06 17.09 7.29
N LEU A 229 -0.04 16.23 7.40
CA LEU A 229 0.61 15.63 6.26
C LEU A 229 -0.37 14.70 5.55
N LYS A 230 -0.59 14.96 4.26
CA LYS A 230 -1.49 14.18 3.41
C LYS A 230 -2.93 14.07 3.94
N ALA A 231 -3.37 14.88 4.90
CA ALA A 231 -4.64 14.68 5.61
C ALA A 231 -5.91 14.91 4.76
N ARG A 232 -5.74 15.52 3.58
CA ARG A 232 -6.82 15.90 2.66
C ARG A 232 -6.74 15.20 1.32
N LEU A 233 -5.88 14.19 1.19
CA LEU A 233 -5.76 13.48 -0.08
C LEU A 233 -6.96 12.54 -0.27
N PRO A 234 -7.53 12.45 -1.49
CA PRO A 234 -8.39 11.33 -1.83
C PRO A 234 -7.64 10.01 -1.64
N CYS A 235 -8.35 8.97 -1.22
CA CYS A 235 -7.77 7.64 -1.12
C CYS A 235 -8.79 6.53 -1.38
N ILE A 236 -8.29 5.44 -1.96
CA ILE A 236 -9.00 4.16 -2.05
C ILE A 236 -8.27 3.14 -1.17
N VAL A 237 -8.95 2.63 -0.15
CA VAL A 237 -8.43 1.61 0.77
C VAL A 237 -9.33 0.38 0.79
N ALA A 238 -8.87 -0.70 1.41
CA ALA A 238 -9.73 -1.85 1.69
C ALA A 238 -10.70 -1.54 2.84
N PRO A 239 -11.87 -2.22 2.89
CA PRO A 239 -12.73 -2.20 4.08
C PRO A 239 -11.95 -2.51 5.36
N LYS A 240 -12.30 -1.83 6.47
CA LYS A 240 -11.54 -1.92 7.72
C LYS A 240 -11.51 -3.33 8.29
N GLU A 241 -12.52 -4.16 8.00
CA GLU A 241 -12.53 -5.58 8.36
C GLU A 241 -11.41 -6.39 7.67
N VAL A 242 -11.00 -6.00 6.46
CA VAL A 242 -9.89 -6.63 5.73
C VAL A 242 -8.56 -6.27 6.39
N LEU A 243 -8.38 -5.00 6.77
CA LEU A 243 -7.20 -4.55 7.51
C LEU A 243 -7.14 -5.19 8.91
N ALA A 244 -8.26 -5.22 9.63
CA ALA A 244 -8.36 -5.88 10.94
C ALA A 244 -7.96 -7.36 10.84
N THR A 245 -8.45 -8.08 9.83
CA THR A 245 -8.08 -9.48 9.58
C THR A 245 -6.58 -9.64 9.39
N ALA A 246 -5.94 -8.81 8.58
CA ALA A 246 -4.50 -8.86 8.35
C ALA A 246 -3.69 -8.55 9.62
N ILE A 247 -4.14 -7.60 10.44
CA ILE A 247 -3.51 -7.29 11.74
C ILE A 247 -3.67 -8.49 12.68
N LEU A 248 -4.88 -9.02 12.85
CA LEU A 248 -5.16 -10.13 13.76
C LEU A 248 -4.37 -11.38 13.35
N ASP A 249 -4.23 -11.67 12.05
CA ASP A 249 -3.37 -12.76 11.56
C ASP A 249 -1.92 -12.61 12.01
N ALA A 250 -1.40 -11.39 12.02
CA ALA A 250 -0.05 -11.11 12.52
C ALA A 250 0.06 -11.26 14.04
N LEU A 251 -0.95 -10.79 14.79
CA LEU A 251 -1.00 -10.91 16.25
C LEU A 251 -1.14 -12.37 16.70
N ASP A 252 -1.98 -13.15 16.02
CA ASP A 252 -2.20 -14.58 16.27
C ASP A 252 -0.95 -15.41 15.96
N PHE A 253 -0.17 -14.99 14.96
CA PHE A 253 1.16 -15.56 14.67
C PHE A 253 2.21 -15.23 15.75
N GLY A 254 1.92 -14.27 16.63
CA GLY A 254 2.81 -13.88 17.73
C GLY A 254 3.60 -12.60 17.50
N LEU A 255 3.38 -11.88 16.38
CA LEU A 255 4.00 -10.57 16.17
C LEU A 255 3.35 -9.53 17.08
N ARG A 256 4.11 -8.52 17.51
CA ARG A 256 3.60 -7.47 18.40
C ARG A 256 3.88 -6.05 17.85
N PRO A 257 2.97 -5.10 18.13
CA PRO A 257 3.21 -3.68 17.84
C PRO A 257 4.52 -3.21 18.48
N ALA A 258 5.23 -2.32 17.77
CA ALA A 258 6.48 -1.70 18.21
C ALA A 258 7.61 -2.68 18.58
N ALA A 259 7.49 -3.96 18.24
CA ALA A 259 8.54 -4.96 18.39
C ALA A 259 8.86 -5.59 17.02
N GLU A 260 7.85 -6.19 16.38
CA GLU A 260 7.98 -6.73 15.02
C GLU A 260 7.10 -5.97 14.02
N LEU A 261 6.02 -5.35 14.47
CA LEU A 261 5.10 -4.56 13.64
C LEU A 261 5.28 -3.06 13.88
N GLY A 262 4.78 -2.27 12.93
CA GLY A 262 4.74 -0.82 13.06
C GLY A 262 3.85 -0.39 14.22
N CYS A 263 4.08 0.81 14.77
CA CYS A 263 3.23 1.39 15.81
C CYS A 263 2.15 2.30 15.21
N SER A 264 1.60 1.94 14.06
CA SER A 264 0.57 2.75 13.42
C SER A 264 -0.74 2.75 14.21
N PRO A 265 -1.59 3.78 14.03
CA PRO A 265 -2.88 3.87 14.72
C PRO A 265 -3.74 2.61 14.58
N ALA A 266 -3.82 2.03 13.38
CA ALA A 266 -4.61 0.82 13.14
C ALA A 266 -4.06 -0.39 13.91
N VAL A 267 -2.74 -0.61 13.86
CA VAL A 267 -2.10 -1.74 14.57
C VAL A 267 -2.26 -1.60 16.09
N LEU A 268 -2.00 -0.41 16.63
CA LEU A 268 -2.12 -0.16 18.07
C LEU A 268 -3.54 -0.34 18.58
N GLN A 269 -4.54 0.19 17.86
CA GLN A 269 -5.95 0.10 18.27
C GLN A 269 -6.48 -1.33 18.22
N VAL A 270 -6.16 -2.08 17.16
CA VAL A 270 -6.55 -3.50 17.06
C VAL A 270 -5.85 -4.33 18.13
N ALA A 271 -4.55 -4.13 18.35
CA ALA A 271 -3.81 -4.86 19.37
C ALA A 271 -4.31 -4.56 20.79
N ALA A 272 -4.65 -3.30 21.09
CA ALA A 272 -5.24 -2.91 22.36
C ALA A 272 -6.62 -3.55 22.57
N ALA A 273 -7.49 -3.49 21.55
CA ALA A 273 -8.80 -4.14 21.58
C ALA A 273 -8.69 -5.66 21.72
N TYR A 274 -7.65 -6.28 21.18
CA TYR A 274 -7.38 -7.71 21.28
C TYR A 274 -6.72 -8.10 22.61
N GLY A 275 -6.24 -7.14 23.40
CA GLY A 275 -5.62 -7.38 24.70
C GLY A 275 -4.21 -7.95 24.65
N VAL A 276 -3.45 -7.64 23.59
CA VAL A 276 -2.03 -8.05 23.48
C VAL A 276 -1.07 -6.90 23.81
N GLU A 277 0.17 -7.26 24.17
CA GLU A 277 1.20 -6.28 24.52
C GLU A 277 1.52 -5.33 23.35
N LEU A 278 1.51 -4.02 23.62
CA LEU A 278 1.81 -2.97 22.63
C LEU A 278 3.29 -2.58 22.55
N ASN A 279 4.13 -3.11 23.44
CA ASN A 279 5.54 -2.74 23.63
C ASN A 279 5.76 -1.22 23.67
N ALA A 280 4.96 -0.51 24.47
CA ALA A 280 4.98 0.95 24.55
C ALA A 280 6.38 1.53 24.85
N HIS A 281 7.23 0.78 25.56
CA HIS A 281 8.61 1.15 25.86
C HIS A 281 9.52 1.24 24.63
N ASN A 282 9.18 0.56 23.53
CA ASN A 282 9.92 0.62 22.26
C ASN A 282 9.50 1.79 21.37
N ILE A 283 8.35 2.42 21.64
CA ILE A 283 7.86 3.55 20.85
C ILE A 283 8.68 4.80 21.18
N THR A 284 9.34 5.36 20.16
CA THR A 284 10.27 6.48 20.31
C THR A 284 9.55 7.76 20.73
N PRO A 285 10.25 8.72 21.35
CA PRO A 285 9.66 10.02 21.68
C PRO A 285 9.08 10.74 20.46
N ALA A 286 9.73 10.63 19.30
CA ALA A 286 9.25 11.22 18.05
C ALA A 286 7.92 10.59 17.60
N ALA A 287 7.83 9.26 17.58
CA ALA A 287 6.58 8.57 17.24
C ALA A 287 5.46 8.88 18.25
N ARG A 288 5.78 8.96 19.54
CA ARG A 288 4.82 9.38 20.59
C ARG A 288 4.25 10.77 20.35
N LEU A 289 5.08 11.73 19.91
CA LEU A 289 4.60 13.08 19.58
C LEU A 289 3.62 13.08 18.41
N GLU A 290 3.87 12.27 17.37
CA GLU A 290 2.97 12.16 16.22
C GLU A 290 1.66 11.46 16.57
N LEU A 291 1.73 10.37 17.34
CA LEU A 291 0.54 9.68 17.86
C LEU A 291 -0.30 10.59 18.76
N ALA A 292 0.35 11.37 19.64
CA ALA A 292 -0.35 12.33 20.49
C ALA A 292 -1.04 13.44 19.68
N ALA A 293 -0.46 13.84 18.55
CA ALA A 293 -1.02 14.87 17.68
C ALA A 293 -2.40 14.49 17.08
N ILE A 294 -2.69 13.19 16.99
CA ILE A 294 -3.99 12.67 16.57
C ILE A 294 -4.80 12.07 17.74
N GLY A 295 -4.44 12.41 18.98
CA GLY A 295 -5.18 12.01 20.17
C GLY A 295 -4.93 10.58 20.65
N ILE A 296 -3.89 9.91 20.15
CA ILE A 296 -3.51 8.57 20.62
C ILE A 296 -2.45 8.68 21.72
N ASN A 297 -2.86 8.36 22.94
CA ASN A 297 -1.94 8.16 24.06
C ASN A 297 -1.74 6.65 24.29
N VAL A 298 -0.55 6.15 23.94
CA VAL A 298 -0.20 4.73 24.03
C VAL A 298 -0.30 4.19 25.45
N ASP A 299 0.07 5.00 26.45
CA ASP A 299 0.16 4.53 27.84
C ASP A 299 -1.23 4.29 28.45
N THR A 300 -2.24 5.02 27.98
CA THR A 300 -3.65 4.81 28.37
C THR A 300 -4.38 3.85 27.43
N LEU A 301 -3.92 3.71 26.19
CA LEU A 301 -4.56 2.85 25.19
C LEU A 301 -4.58 1.37 25.62
N ALA A 302 -3.53 0.90 26.30
CA ALA A 302 -3.45 -0.45 26.82
C ALA A 302 -4.48 -0.77 27.94
N GLN A 303 -5.21 0.22 28.44
CA GLN A 303 -6.10 0.09 29.61
C GLN A 303 -7.60 0.09 29.24
N SER A 304 -7.93 0.01 27.95
CA SER A 304 -9.24 0.40 27.37
C SER A 304 -10.42 -0.57 27.60
N GLY A 305 -10.34 -1.50 28.55
CA GLY A 305 -11.45 -2.42 28.87
C GLY A 305 -11.14 -3.90 28.57
N PRO A 306 -12.15 -4.78 28.62
CA PRO A 306 -11.96 -6.21 28.41
C PRO A 306 -11.57 -6.51 26.95
N ALA A 307 -10.67 -7.48 26.77
CA ALA A 307 -10.26 -7.94 25.45
C ALA A 307 -11.46 -8.47 24.64
N LEU A 308 -11.51 -8.06 23.37
CA LEU A 308 -12.50 -8.52 22.39
C LEU A 308 -11.99 -9.76 21.66
N SER A 309 -12.92 -10.64 21.28
CA SER A 309 -12.62 -11.74 20.36
C SER A 309 -12.30 -11.23 18.95
N ARG A 310 -11.64 -12.09 18.16
CA ARG A 310 -11.31 -11.85 16.76
C ARG A 310 -12.55 -11.43 15.94
N GLU A 311 -13.65 -12.16 16.08
CA GLU A 311 -14.91 -11.90 15.37
C GLU A 311 -15.53 -10.56 15.79
N GLN A 312 -15.46 -10.21 17.08
CA GLN A 312 -15.94 -8.94 17.59
C GLN A 312 -15.13 -7.76 17.04
N ILE A 313 -13.80 -7.90 16.92
CA ILE A 313 -12.93 -6.86 16.38
C ILE A 313 -13.21 -6.65 14.90
N ILE A 314 -13.29 -7.73 14.11
CA ILE A 314 -13.59 -7.66 12.68
C ILE A 314 -14.96 -7.00 12.44
N ARG A 315 -15.98 -7.38 13.21
CA ARG A 315 -17.32 -6.80 13.10
C ARG A 315 -17.38 -5.33 13.51
N GLN A 316 -16.51 -4.90 14.42
CA GLN A 316 -16.45 -3.52 14.93
C GLN A 316 -15.27 -2.74 14.32
N ALA A 317 -14.69 -3.21 13.22
CA ALA A 317 -13.47 -2.66 12.66
C ALA A 317 -13.62 -1.17 12.29
N ASP A 318 -14.79 -0.74 11.83
CA ASP A 318 -15.08 0.66 11.53
C ASP A 318 -15.01 1.58 12.75
N THR A 319 -15.31 1.06 13.94
CA THR A 319 -15.23 1.78 15.22
C THR A 319 -13.84 1.73 15.83
N ILE A 320 -13.14 0.61 15.68
CA ILE A 320 -11.82 0.38 16.31
C ILE A 320 -10.70 1.05 15.51
N ILE A 321 -10.69 0.88 14.19
CA ILE A 321 -9.62 1.36 13.33
C ILE A 321 -9.90 2.81 12.95
N PRO A 322 -9.04 3.77 13.34
CA PRO A 322 -9.19 5.17 12.95
C PRO A 322 -8.81 5.38 11.48
N GLY A 323 -9.04 6.61 11.00
CA GLY A 323 -8.66 7.04 9.67
C GLY A 323 -9.75 6.83 8.62
N VAL A 324 -9.45 7.34 7.43
CA VAL A 324 -10.35 7.56 6.29
C VAL A 324 -11.65 8.28 6.69
N GLU A 325 -11.70 9.56 6.38
CA GLU A 325 -12.86 10.42 6.61
C GLU A 325 -13.80 10.40 5.41
N ASN A 326 -15.10 10.58 5.68
CA ASN A 326 -16.16 10.65 4.66
C ASN A 326 -16.13 9.47 3.67
N ALA A 327 -15.79 8.28 4.18
CA ALA A 327 -15.63 7.08 3.37
C ALA A 327 -16.98 6.55 2.90
N ALA A 328 -17.09 6.27 1.60
CA ALA A 328 -18.17 5.47 1.03
C ALA A 328 -17.66 4.05 0.75
N ARG A 329 -18.44 3.05 1.16
CA ARG A 329 -18.22 1.66 0.75
C ARG A 329 -18.83 1.46 -0.63
N ILE A 330 -18.00 1.07 -1.59
CA ILE A 330 -18.36 0.99 -3.01
C ILE A 330 -17.89 -0.37 -3.53
N LYS A 331 -18.71 -1.03 -4.35
CA LYS A 331 -18.24 -2.19 -5.13
C LYS A 331 -17.24 -1.69 -6.16
N SER A 332 -16.01 -2.18 -6.18
CA SER A 332 -14.96 -1.65 -7.09
C SER A 332 -15.41 -1.59 -8.55
N GLU A 333 -16.17 -2.58 -9.04
CA GLU A 333 -16.70 -2.62 -10.41
C GLU A 333 -17.65 -1.46 -10.77
N GLN A 334 -18.17 -0.70 -9.80
CA GLN A 334 -18.99 0.49 -10.06
C GLN A 334 -18.16 1.69 -10.53
N VAL A 335 -16.86 1.69 -10.27
CA VAL A 335 -15.95 2.82 -10.52
C VAL A 335 -14.71 2.42 -11.31
N ILE A 336 -14.45 1.12 -11.43
CA ILE A 336 -13.35 0.54 -12.20
C ILE A 336 -13.90 -0.04 -13.50
N GLU A 337 -13.41 0.47 -14.62
CA GLU A 337 -13.72 -0.04 -15.94
C GLU A 337 -12.85 -1.24 -16.28
N LYS A 338 -13.46 -2.37 -16.64
CA LYS A 338 -12.72 -3.52 -17.20
C LYS A 338 -12.57 -3.32 -18.70
N ILE A 339 -11.37 -2.93 -19.13
CA ILE A 339 -11.04 -2.73 -20.54
C ILE A 339 -10.26 -3.93 -21.08
N ARG A 340 -10.50 -4.27 -22.35
CA ARG A 340 -9.73 -5.31 -23.06
C ARG A 340 -8.90 -4.65 -24.14
N ILE A 341 -7.58 -4.73 -23.97
CA ILE A 341 -6.62 -4.12 -24.89
C ILE A 341 -6.13 -5.20 -25.84
N LYS A 342 -6.28 -4.95 -27.14
CA LYS A 342 -5.68 -5.80 -28.17
C LYS A 342 -4.19 -5.49 -28.26
N VAL A 343 -3.37 -6.53 -28.19
CA VAL A 343 -1.90 -6.47 -28.22
C VAL A 343 -1.32 -7.18 -29.43
#